data_AF-A0A522DEA8-F1
#
_entry.id   AF-A0A522DEA8-F1
#
_cell.length_a   1.000
_cell.length_b   1.000
_cell.length_c   1.000
_cell.angle_alpha   90.00
_cell.angle_beta   90.00
_cell.angle_gamma   90.00
#
_symmetry.space_group_name_H-M   'P 1'
#
loop_
_entity.id
_entity.type
_entity.pdbx_description
1 polymer ?
#
loop_
_entity_poly.entity_id
_entity_poly.type
_entity_poly.pdbx_seq_one_letter_code
_entity_poly.pdbx_strand_id
1 'polypeptide(L)'
;MLRLLANRGARVMTSHEALSTVLGVQIEPSLFTLALTHRSYAYENGGLAHNERLEFLGDSILGQAVTVMLYTEFPDLDEGELAKRRASLVSSVALAEVARSIGLGPFIRLGKGEEQTGGSDKSSILADTVEAIIGAAYLDLGGEAATELVLRLIRPLLDNPERFGAAMDPKTSLQELAARLGMGLPSYQISDSGPDHSKRFHASVLLGSTVIAEGDGSSKKQAEMAAALDAWTLLQVPAK
;
A
#
# COMPACT_ATOMS: atom_id res chain seq x y z
N MET A 1 5.48 42.83 42.46
CA MET A 1 6.06 42.05 43.57
C MET A 1 5.70 40.59 43.33
N LEU A 2 6.69 39.79 42.87
CA LEU A 2 6.70 38.31 42.71
C LEU A 2 5.68 37.68 41.73
N ARG A 3 5.91 36.61 40.95
CA ARG A 3 7.02 35.74 40.48
C ARG A 3 6.33 34.88 39.37
N LEU A 4 6.79 34.79 38.13
CA LEU A 4 7.80 33.86 37.58
C LEU A 4 7.43 32.35 37.62
N LEU A 5 7.55 31.71 36.44
CA LEU A 5 7.57 30.26 36.07
C LEU A 5 6.18 29.63 35.79
N ALA A 6 5.86 28.98 34.68
CA ALA A 6 6.58 28.43 33.52
C ALA A 6 5.56 28.37 32.34
N ASN A 7 5.94 28.52 31.07
CA ASN A 7 6.34 27.35 30.28
C ASN A 7 7.27 27.78 29.14
N ARG A 8 8.53 27.36 29.24
CA ARG A 8 9.55 27.48 28.20
C ARG A 8 9.34 26.36 27.19
N GLY A 9 9.35 26.69 25.89
CA GLY A 9 9.80 25.75 24.85
C GLY A 9 8.74 24.86 24.21
N ALA A 10 7.69 25.41 23.61
CA ALA A 10 7.09 24.73 22.46
C ALA A 10 8.08 24.86 21.29
N ARG A 11 9.02 23.91 21.19
CA ARG A 11 9.92 23.81 20.05
C ARG A 11 9.03 23.60 18.83
N VAL A 12 9.03 24.56 17.90
CA VAL A 12 8.38 24.39 16.59
C VAL A 12 9.09 23.21 15.94
N MET A 13 8.42 22.05 15.88
CA MET A 13 9.00 20.87 15.25
C MET A 13 9.27 21.20 13.79
N THR A 14 10.48 20.92 13.33
CA THR A 14 10.80 20.98 11.89
C THR A 14 9.97 19.95 11.14
N SER A 15 9.80 20.13 9.82
CA SER A 15 9.09 19.17 8.98
C SER A 15 9.67 17.75 9.11
N HIS A 16 11.00 17.62 9.21
CA HIS A 16 11.66 16.33 9.42
C HIS A 16 11.35 15.73 10.79
N GLU A 17 11.41 16.49 11.88
CA GLU A 17 11.09 15.98 13.23
C GLU A 17 9.65 15.44 13.31
N ALA A 18 8.70 16.07 12.62
CA ALA A 18 7.31 15.62 12.55
C ALA A 18 7.21 14.26 11.86
N LEU A 19 7.78 14.11 10.66
CA LEU A 19 7.73 12.85 9.91
C LEU A 19 8.53 11.73 10.60
N SER A 20 9.70 12.02 11.17
CA SER A 20 10.47 11.04 11.94
C SER A 20 9.72 10.53 13.17
N THR A 21 8.88 11.37 13.78
CA THR A 21 7.99 10.94 14.88
C THR A 21 6.92 9.96 14.39
N VAL A 22 6.29 10.24 13.23
CA VAL A 22 5.28 9.34 12.64
C VAL A 22 5.92 8.02 12.20
N LEU A 23 7.11 8.08 11.60
CA LEU A 23 7.85 6.89 11.17
C LEU A 23 8.39 6.08 12.36
N GLY A 24 8.55 6.69 13.54
CA GLY A 24 9.13 6.04 14.72
C GLY A 24 10.61 5.69 14.58
N VAL A 25 11.33 6.36 13.67
CA VAL A 25 12.77 6.22 13.46
C VAL A 25 13.41 7.60 13.25
N GLN A 26 14.65 7.76 13.71
CA GLN A 26 15.43 8.99 13.54
C GLN A 26 16.59 8.69 12.60
N ILE A 27 16.43 9.03 11.32
CA ILE A 27 17.44 8.84 10.27
C ILE A 27 18.30 10.10 10.22
N GLU A 28 19.60 9.95 9.93
CA GLU A 28 20.52 11.05 9.68
C GLU A 28 19.91 12.07 8.70
N PRO A 29 19.88 13.38 9.03
CA PRO A 29 19.13 14.37 8.27
C PRO A 29 19.45 14.47 6.78
N SER A 30 20.73 14.32 6.39
CA SER A 30 21.13 14.40 4.98
C SER A 30 20.65 13.19 4.19
N LEU A 31 20.69 12.00 4.78
CA LEU A 31 20.18 10.78 4.18
C LEU A 31 18.65 10.77 4.08
N PHE A 32 17.96 11.28 5.11
CA PHE A 32 16.51 11.44 5.07
C PHE A 32 16.08 12.45 3.99
N THR A 33 16.82 13.55 3.86
CA THR A 33 16.62 14.52 2.77
C THR A 33 16.81 13.86 1.40
N LEU A 34 17.81 12.99 1.25
CA LEU A 34 18.04 12.24 0.02
C LEU A 34 16.84 11.33 -0.31
N ALA A 35 16.32 10.60 0.67
CA ALA A 35 15.14 9.73 0.49
C ALA A 35 13.90 10.50 0.03
N LEU A 36 13.72 11.73 0.52
CA LEU A 36 12.61 12.62 0.16
C LEU A 36 12.84 13.40 -1.15
N THR A 37 13.98 13.23 -1.83
CA THR A 37 14.32 14.00 -3.04
C THR A 37 13.99 13.20 -4.30
N HIS A 38 12.89 13.56 -4.97
CA HIS A 38 12.53 12.99 -6.26
C HIS A 38 13.43 13.53 -7.38
N ARG A 39 13.64 12.73 -8.43
CA ARG A 39 14.44 13.08 -9.62
C ARG A 39 14.07 14.43 -10.26
N SER A 40 12.78 14.79 -10.27
CA SER A 40 12.34 16.07 -10.86
C SER A 40 12.91 17.27 -10.11
N TYR A 41 12.95 17.21 -8.77
CA TYR A 41 13.59 18.24 -7.97
C TYR A 41 15.09 18.26 -8.19
N ALA A 42 15.71 17.08 -8.19
CA ALA A 42 17.16 16.95 -8.38
C ALA A 42 17.65 17.57 -9.69
N TYR A 43 16.95 17.31 -10.81
CA TYR A 43 17.32 17.87 -12.11
C TYR A 43 17.11 19.38 -12.19
N GLU A 44 16.04 19.91 -11.59
CA GLU A 44 15.80 21.36 -11.54
C GLU A 44 16.84 22.10 -10.67
N ASN A 45 17.45 21.43 -9.70
CA ASN A 45 18.36 22.03 -8.73
C ASN A 45 19.84 21.65 -8.97
N GLY A 46 20.22 21.50 -10.25
CA GLY A 46 21.62 21.31 -10.63
C GLY A 46 22.11 19.86 -10.63
N GLY A 47 21.20 18.89 -10.79
CA GLY A 47 21.53 17.48 -10.88
C GLY A 47 21.98 16.88 -9.55
N LEU A 48 21.28 17.24 -8.46
CA LEU A 48 21.54 16.69 -7.13
C LEU A 48 21.34 15.16 -7.13
N ALA A 49 21.84 14.50 -6.08
CA ALA A 49 21.45 13.12 -5.82
C ALA A 49 19.95 13.03 -5.51
N HIS A 50 19.32 11.93 -5.93
CA HIS A 50 17.91 11.64 -5.72
C HIS A 50 17.71 10.22 -5.18
N ASN A 51 16.47 9.90 -4.85
CA ASN A 51 16.08 8.75 -4.05
C ASN A 51 16.09 7.38 -4.77
N GLU A 52 16.11 7.31 -6.10
CA GLU A 52 16.04 6.04 -6.87
C GLU A 52 17.02 4.93 -6.41
N ARG A 53 18.24 5.28 -5.96
CA ARG A 53 19.17 4.27 -5.43
C ARG A 53 18.78 3.74 -4.05
N LEU A 54 18.16 4.59 -3.24
CA LEU A 54 17.61 4.20 -1.94
C LEU A 54 16.33 3.39 -2.12
N GLU A 55 15.48 3.77 -3.08
CA GLU A 55 14.29 3.01 -3.51
C GLU A 55 14.67 1.58 -3.87
N PHE A 56 15.64 1.40 -4.78
CA PHE A 56 16.15 0.09 -5.18
C PHE A 56 16.61 -0.78 -3.98
N LEU A 57 17.32 -0.18 -3.03
CA LEU A 57 17.72 -0.89 -1.81
C LEU A 57 16.51 -1.20 -0.93
N GLY A 58 15.64 -0.22 -0.75
CA GLY A 58 14.46 -0.27 0.10
C GLY A 58 13.47 -1.35 -0.30
N ASP A 59 13.22 -1.53 -1.60
CA ASP A 59 12.39 -2.62 -2.15
C ASP A 59 12.87 -4.00 -1.68
N SER A 60 14.19 -4.24 -1.75
CA SER A 60 14.77 -5.51 -1.29
C SER A 60 14.59 -5.72 0.22
N ILE A 61 14.74 -4.67 1.02
CA ILE A 61 14.57 -4.72 2.48
C ILE A 61 13.09 -4.93 2.86
N LEU A 62 12.18 -4.19 2.21
CA LEU A 62 10.74 -4.33 2.34
C LEU A 62 10.31 -5.77 2.01
N GLY A 63 10.73 -6.27 0.85
CA GLY A 63 10.41 -7.62 0.39
C GLY A 63 10.89 -8.70 1.36
N GLN A 64 12.11 -8.57 1.88
CA GLN A 64 12.64 -9.49 2.87
C GLN A 64 11.84 -9.46 4.18
N ALA A 65 11.65 -8.28 4.77
CA ALA A 65 10.97 -8.13 6.06
C ALA A 65 9.52 -8.65 6.00
N VAL A 66 8.79 -8.33 4.93
CA VAL A 66 7.43 -8.87 4.72
C VAL A 66 7.44 -10.38 4.50
N THR A 67 8.40 -10.91 3.74
CA THR A 67 8.50 -12.37 3.54
C THR A 67 8.75 -13.11 4.85
N VAL A 68 9.68 -12.61 5.68
CA VAL A 68 9.99 -13.21 6.99
C VAL A 68 8.75 -13.16 7.89
N MET A 69 8.11 -12.01 8.02
CA MET A 69 6.91 -11.87 8.84
C MET A 69 5.79 -12.81 8.40
N LEU A 70 5.53 -12.91 7.08
CA LEU A 70 4.49 -13.79 6.58
C LEU A 70 4.79 -15.25 6.89
N TYR A 71 6.04 -15.69 6.69
CA TYR A 71 6.47 -17.06 7.00
C TYR A 71 6.35 -17.39 8.49
N THR A 72 6.69 -16.44 9.38
CA THR A 72 6.68 -16.67 10.82
C THR A 72 5.30 -16.56 11.46
N GLU A 73 4.46 -15.63 10.99
CA GLU A 73 3.14 -15.35 11.60
C GLU A 73 2.03 -16.22 11.00
N PHE A 74 2.20 -16.75 9.79
CA PHE A 74 1.20 -17.57 9.10
C PHE A 74 1.74 -18.95 8.69
N PRO A 75 2.10 -19.81 9.66
CA PRO A 75 2.73 -21.11 9.39
C PRO A 75 1.83 -22.12 8.67
N ASP A 76 0.51 -21.88 8.67
CA ASP A 76 -0.48 -22.76 8.05
C ASP A 76 -0.75 -22.43 6.57
N LEU A 77 -0.22 -21.31 6.04
CA LEU A 77 -0.40 -20.93 4.65
C LEU A 77 0.62 -21.62 3.74
N ASP A 78 0.19 -21.98 2.53
CA ASP A 78 1.09 -22.51 1.53
C ASP A 78 1.93 -21.42 0.81
N GLU A 79 2.90 -21.84 0.00
CA GLU A 79 3.77 -20.93 -0.75
C GLU A 79 2.99 -19.96 -1.66
N GLY A 80 1.92 -20.45 -2.30
CA GLY A 80 1.10 -19.65 -3.21
C GLY A 80 0.33 -18.56 -2.49
N GLU A 81 -0.26 -18.89 -1.34
CA GLU A 81 -0.95 -17.95 -0.46
C GLU A 81 0.01 -16.90 0.11
N LEU A 82 1.19 -17.33 0.58
CA LEU A 82 2.24 -16.43 1.07
C LEU A 82 2.70 -15.47 -0.04
N ALA A 83 2.92 -15.98 -1.25
CA ALA A 83 3.33 -15.16 -2.39
C ALA A 83 2.27 -14.12 -2.78
N LYS A 84 0.97 -14.50 -2.79
CA LYS A 84 -0.14 -13.57 -3.03
C LYS A 84 -0.21 -12.49 -1.96
N ARG A 85 -0.12 -12.85 -0.68
CA ARG A 85 -0.11 -11.90 0.43
C ARG A 85 1.04 -10.92 0.33
N ARG A 86 2.25 -11.42 0.09
CA ARG A 86 3.44 -10.59 -0.11
C ARG A 86 3.23 -9.59 -1.24
N ALA A 87 2.80 -10.07 -2.41
CA ALA A 87 2.59 -9.23 -3.60
C ALA A 87 1.63 -8.06 -3.34
N SER A 88 0.62 -8.25 -2.50
CA SER A 88 -0.29 -7.16 -2.12
C SER A 88 0.31 -6.17 -1.14
N LEU A 89 1.05 -6.65 -0.14
CA LEU A 89 1.65 -5.81 0.91
C LEU A 89 2.76 -4.92 0.37
N VAL A 90 3.52 -5.42 -0.62
CA VAL A 90 4.65 -4.70 -1.21
C VAL A 90 4.30 -4.02 -2.54
N SER A 91 3.02 -4.00 -2.92
CA SER A 91 2.60 -3.33 -4.16
C SER A 91 2.67 -1.80 -4.06
N SER A 92 2.90 -1.11 -5.17
CA SER A 92 2.88 0.36 -5.19
C SER A 92 1.54 0.94 -4.71
N VAL A 93 0.42 0.22 -4.88
CA VAL A 93 -0.88 0.63 -4.34
C VAL A 93 -0.86 0.62 -2.81
N ALA A 94 -0.30 -0.44 -2.20
CA ALA A 94 -0.11 -0.57 -0.77
C ALA A 94 0.75 0.54 -0.21
N LEU A 95 1.91 0.75 -0.82
CA LEU A 95 2.90 1.70 -0.32
C LEU A 95 2.41 3.13 -0.49
N ALA A 96 1.64 3.43 -1.54
CA ALA A 96 0.98 4.71 -1.69
C ALA A 96 -0.12 4.93 -0.63
N GLU A 97 -0.86 3.89 -0.23
CA GLU A 97 -1.81 3.97 0.88
C GLU A 97 -1.11 4.25 2.22
N VAL A 98 -0.01 3.54 2.49
CA VAL A 98 0.87 3.78 3.64
C VAL A 98 1.35 5.22 3.63
N ALA A 99 1.92 5.69 2.52
CA ALA A 99 2.42 7.04 2.36
C ALA A 99 1.34 8.11 2.64
N ARG A 100 0.11 7.89 2.16
CA ARG A 100 -1.02 8.79 2.46
C ARG A 100 -1.41 8.76 3.93
N SER A 101 -1.44 7.58 4.54
CA SER A 101 -1.82 7.41 5.95
C SER A 101 -0.87 8.13 6.91
N ILE A 102 0.42 8.21 6.56
CA ILE A 102 1.43 8.94 7.34
C ILE A 102 1.60 10.41 6.90
N GLY A 103 0.84 10.86 5.89
CA GLY A 103 0.93 12.22 5.37
C GLY A 103 2.26 12.52 4.69
N LEU A 104 2.85 11.57 3.96
CA LEU A 104 4.20 11.69 3.38
C LEU A 104 4.29 12.75 2.26
N GLY A 105 3.25 12.87 1.42
CA GLY A 105 3.27 13.68 0.20
C GLY A 105 3.84 15.10 0.35
N PRO A 106 3.38 15.90 1.34
CA PRO A 106 3.89 17.25 1.61
C PRO A 106 5.39 17.35 1.95
N PHE A 107 6.05 16.25 2.31
CA PHE A 107 7.49 16.23 2.63
C PHE A 107 8.37 15.91 1.42
N ILE A 108 7.78 15.44 0.32
CA ILE A 108 8.53 15.05 -0.88
C ILE A 108 8.97 16.30 -1.63
N ARG A 109 10.26 16.39 -1.92
CA ARG A 109 10.83 17.48 -2.72
C ARG A 109 10.60 17.16 -4.19
N LEU A 110 9.72 17.95 -4.81
CA LEU A 110 9.33 17.82 -6.20
C LEU A 110 9.79 19.04 -7.00
N GLY A 111 10.18 18.82 -8.26
CA GLY A 111 10.36 19.92 -9.21
C GLY A 111 9.03 20.63 -9.47
N LYS A 112 9.09 21.91 -9.86
CA LYS A 112 7.91 22.77 -10.04
C LYS A 112 6.90 22.18 -11.03
N GLY A 113 7.39 21.57 -12.11
CA GLY A 113 6.52 20.92 -13.09
C GLY A 113 5.79 19.70 -12.52
N GLU A 114 6.50 18.89 -11.73
CA GLU A 114 5.94 17.70 -11.09
C GLU A 114 4.89 18.09 -10.04
N GLU A 115 5.19 19.11 -9.22
CA GLU A 115 4.28 19.66 -8.21
C GLU A 115 2.98 20.20 -8.83
N GLN A 116 3.07 20.95 -9.94
CA GLN A 116 1.89 21.47 -10.67
C GLN A 116 0.96 20.37 -11.19
N THR A 117 1.49 19.17 -11.44
CA THR A 117 0.70 18.00 -11.89
C THR A 117 0.21 17.12 -10.74
N GLY A 118 0.29 17.60 -9.49
CA GLY A 118 -0.16 16.86 -8.32
C GLY A 118 0.79 15.73 -7.92
N GLY A 119 2.09 15.86 -8.19
CA GLY A 119 3.10 14.82 -7.90
C GLY A 119 3.10 14.33 -6.45
N SER A 120 2.73 15.17 -5.49
CA SER A 120 2.68 14.83 -4.06
C SER A 120 1.59 13.81 -3.69
N ASP A 121 0.64 13.54 -4.60
CA ASP A 121 -0.39 12.51 -4.42
C ASP A 121 -0.31 11.38 -5.47
N LYS A 122 0.68 11.41 -6.39
CA LYS A 122 0.89 10.34 -7.37
C LYS A 122 1.35 9.07 -6.67
N SER A 123 0.62 7.97 -6.88
CA SER A 123 0.88 6.70 -6.20
C SER A 123 2.29 6.15 -6.44
N SER A 124 2.87 6.32 -7.63
CA SER A 124 4.24 5.88 -7.91
C SER A 124 5.24 6.65 -7.04
N ILE A 125 5.22 7.98 -7.07
CA ILE A 125 6.13 8.83 -6.30
C ILE A 125 6.03 8.53 -4.79
N LEU A 126 4.80 8.35 -4.29
CA LEU A 126 4.55 8.00 -2.91
C LEU A 126 5.15 6.64 -2.53
N ALA A 127 4.93 5.61 -3.36
CA ALA A 127 5.46 4.27 -3.13
C ALA A 127 6.99 4.27 -3.15
N ASP A 128 7.60 4.83 -4.20
CA ASP A 128 9.05 4.90 -4.39
C ASP A 128 9.71 5.64 -3.23
N THR A 129 9.06 6.67 -2.69
CA THR A 129 9.58 7.42 -1.53
C THR A 129 9.49 6.62 -0.23
N VAL A 130 8.47 5.79 -0.04
CA VAL A 130 8.40 4.88 1.13
C VAL A 130 9.55 3.88 1.07
N GLU A 131 9.82 3.27 -0.08
CA GLU A 131 10.96 2.38 -0.28
C GLU A 131 12.28 3.11 -0.02
N ALA A 132 12.44 4.32 -0.55
CA ALA A 132 13.64 5.12 -0.30
C ALA A 132 13.87 5.44 1.18
N ILE A 133 12.82 5.69 1.96
CA ILE A 133 12.92 5.89 3.41
C ILE A 133 13.35 4.59 4.11
N ILE A 134 12.84 3.44 3.67
CA ILE A 134 13.27 2.13 4.20
C ILE A 134 14.75 1.89 3.87
N GLY A 135 15.18 2.18 2.64
CA GLY A 135 16.58 2.08 2.23
C GLY A 135 17.48 3.02 3.03
N ALA A 136 17.04 4.24 3.33
CA ALA A 136 17.75 5.17 4.19
C ALA A 136 17.86 4.66 5.64
N ALA A 137 16.76 4.14 6.21
CA ALA A 137 16.77 3.55 7.55
C ALA A 137 17.75 2.37 7.64
N TYR A 138 17.80 1.53 6.60
CA TYR A 138 18.74 0.41 6.55
C TYR A 138 20.20 0.87 6.56
N LEU A 139 20.55 1.88 5.76
CA LEU A 139 21.92 2.38 5.67
C LEU A 139 22.39 3.07 6.95
N ASP A 140 21.51 3.79 7.65
CA ASP A 140 21.86 4.56 8.84
C ASP A 140 21.74 3.75 10.14
N LEU A 141 20.66 2.98 10.28
CA LEU A 141 20.28 2.33 11.53
C LEU A 141 20.45 0.80 11.51
N GLY A 142 20.73 0.22 10.34
CA GLY A 142 20.93 -1.22 10.15
C GLY A 142 19.64 -2.02 9.94
N GLY A 143 19.81 -3.33 9.68
CA GLY A 143 18.74 -4.22 9.25
C GLY A 143 17.60 -4.40 10.26
N GLU A 144 17.90 -4.45 11.56
CA GLU A 144 16.89 -4.63 12.61
C GLU A 144 15.96 -3.42 12.68
N ALA A 145 16.51 -2.20 12.74
CA ALA A 145 15.72 -0.97 12.75
C ALA A 145 14.91 -0.78 11.46
N ALA A 146 15.46 -1.15 10.31
CA ALA A 146 14.73 -1.11 9.04
C ALA A 146 13.59 -2.12 8.99
N THR A 147 13.79 -3.33 9.52
CA THR A 147 12.74 -4.35 9.63
C THR A 147 11.60 -3.86 10.51
N GLU A 148 11.91 -3.32 11.69
CA GLU A 148 10.91 -2.74 12.59
C GLU A 148 10.12 -1.58 11.95
N LEU A 149 10.80 -0.74 11.16
CA LEU A 149 10.13 0.30 10.38
C LEU A 149 9.16 -0.29 9.36
N VAL A 150 9.61 -1.28 8.57
CA VAL A 150 8.76 -1.95 7.58
C VAL A 150 7.54 -2.55 8.25
N LEU A 151 7.72 -3.31 9.34
CA LEU A 151 6.60 -3.95 10.03
C LEU A 151 5.61 -2.92 10.56
N ARG A 152 6.08 -1.81 11.13
CA ARG A 152 5.21 -0.72 11.60
C ARG A 152 4.40 -0.09 10.48
N LEU A 153 4.99 0.11 9.30
CA LEU A 153 4.31 0.69 8.14
C LEU A 153 3.30 -0.28 7.51
N ILE A 154 3.62 -1.57 7.50
CA ILE A 154 2.83 -2.60 6.81
C ILE A 154 1.73 -3.20 7.69
N ARG A 155 1.91 -3.24 9.02
CA ARG A 155 0.94 -3.83 9.96
C ARG A 155 -0.49 -3.28 9.81
N PRO A 156 -0.72 -1.96 9.66
CA PRO A 156 -2.07 -1.44 9.46
C PRO A 156 -2.76 -1.99 8.21
N LEU A 157 -1.99 -2.35 7.17
CA LEU A 157 -2.54 -2.99 5.99
C LEU A 157 -2.99 -4.42 6.31
N LEU A 158 -2.15 -5.19 7.00
CA LEU A 158 -2.43 -6.58 7.41
C LEU A 158 -3.69 -6.68 8.28
N ASP A 159 -3.83 -5.76 9.22
CA ASP A 159 -4.93 -5.74 10.17
C ASP A 159 -6.24 -5.27 9.54
N ASN A 160 -6.22 -4.79 8.28
CA ASN A 160 -7.42 -4.41 7.55
C ASN A 160 -8.15 -5.67 7.01
N PRO A 161 -9.33 -6.02 7.56
CA PRO A 161 -10.07 -7.22 7.14
C PRO A 161 -10.58 -7.12 5.70
N GLU A 162 -10.86 -5.90 5.24
CA GLU A 162 -11.25 -5.59 3.85
C GLU A 162 -10.07 -5.75 2.90
N ARG A 163 -8.85 -5.94 3.40
CA ARG A 163 -7.68 -6.24 2.59
C ARG A 163 -7.36 -7.72 2.61
N PHE A 164 -7.22 -8.37 3.77
CA PHE A 164 -6.63 -9.73 3.83
C PHE A 164 -7.60 -10.92 3.83
N GLY A 165 -8.90 -10.68 3.67
CA GLY A 165 -9.90 -11.72 3.45
C GLY A 165 -10.13 -12.04 1.97
N ALA A 166 -11.37 -12.37 1.60
CA ALA A 166 -11.76 -12.55 0.20
C ALA A 166 -11.45 -11.34 -0.68
N ALA A 167 -11.18 -10.15 -0.14
CA ALA A 167 -10.80 -9.00 -0.95
C ALA A 167 -9.48 -9.18 -1.72
N MET A 168 -8.60 -10.07 -1.25
CA MET A 168 -7.30 -10.32 -1.86
C MET A 168 -7.32 -11.35 -2.98
N ASP A 169 -8.13 -12.38 -2.84
CA ASP A 169 -8.40 -13.32 -3.91
C ASP A 169 -9.88 -13.70 -3.94
N PRO A 170 -10.75 -12.75 -4.35
CA PRO A 170 -12.20 -12.96 -4.26
C PRO A 170 -12.66 -14.10 -5.15
N LYS A 171 -11.99 -14.28 -6.29
CA LYS A 171 -12.31 -15.33 -7.26
C LYS A 171 -11.99 -16.72 -6.72
N THR A 172 -10.78 -16.92 -6.17
CA THR A 172 -10.39 -18.21 -5.60
C THR A 172 -11.20 -18.50 -4.34
N SER A 173 -11.37 -17.51 -3.47
CA SER A 173 -12.18 -17.65 -2.24
C SER A 173 -13.64 -18.02 -2.55
N LEU A 174 -14.23 -17.39 -3.58
CA LEU A 174 -15.57 -17.73 -4.05
C LEU A 174 -15.62 -19.13 -4.67
N GLN A 175 -14.61 -19.53 -5.45
CA GLN A 175 -14.54 -20.86 -6.04
C GLN A 175 -14.53 -21.96 -4.97
N GLU A 176 -13.73 -21.80 -3.93
CA GLU A 176 -13.67 -22.73 -2.79
C GLU A 176 -14.98 -22.77 -2.00
N LEU A 177 -15.57 -21.60 -1.73
CA LEU A 177 -16.86 -21.52 -1.04
C LEU A 177 -17.97 -22.18 -1.86
N ALA A 178 -18.05 -21.90 -3.16
CA ALA A 178 -19.04 -22.49 -4.06
C ALA A 178 -18.89 -24.00 -4.19
N ALA A 179 -17.65 -24.52 -4.24
CA ALA A 179 -17.38 -25.95 -4.23
C ALA A 179 -17.87 -26.61 -2.93
N ARG A 180 -17.58 -26.01 -1.78
CA ARG A 180 -18.03 -26.48 -0.46
C ARG A 180 -19.55 -26.44 -0.29
N LEU A 181 -20.21 -25.45 -0.89
CA LEU A 181 -21.68 -25.33 -0.90
C LEU A 181 -22.35 -26.18 -2.00
N GLY A 182 -21.59 -26.84 -2.87
CA GLY A 182 -22.13 -27.65 -3.97
C GLY A 182 -22.81 -26.83 -5.07
N MET A 183 -22.44 -25.56 -5.24
CA MET A 183 -23.09 -24.61 -6.16
C MET A 183 -22.44 -24.54 -7.56
N GLY A 184 -21.41 -25.35 -7.81
CA GLY A 184 -20.67 -25.36 -9.08
C GLY A 184 -19.56 -24.30 -9.14
N LEU A 185 -18.87 -24.22 -10.28
CA LEU A 185 -17.77 -23.27 -10.47
C LEU A 185 -18.30 -21.86 -10.81
N PRO A 186 -17.70 -20.79 -10.27
CA PRO A 186 -18.02 -19.42 -10.66
C PRO A 186 -17.75 -19.16 -12.14
N SER A 187 -18.69 -18.50 -12.80
CA SER A 187 -18.51 -17.95 -14.15
C SER A 187 -18.86 -16.46 -14.17
N TYR A 188 -18.22 -15.70 -15.04
CA TYR A 188 -18.36 -14.25 -15.10
C TYR A 188 -18.91 -13.82 -16.45
N GLN A 189 -19.93 -12.99 -16.44
CA GLN A 189 -20.42 -12.27 -17.61
C GLN A 189 -20.01 -10.81 -17.48
N ILE A 190 -19.38 -10.24 -18.51
CA ILE A 190 -18.83 -8.89 -18.47
C ILE A 190 -19.45 -8.05 -19.58
N SER A 191 -19.87 -6.85 -19.22
CA SER A 191 -20.24 -5.79 -20.14
C SER A 191 -19.39 -4.55 -19.89
N ASP A 192 -19.29 -3.65 -20.86
CA ASP A 192 -18.62 -2.38 -20.71
C ASP A 192 -19.45 -1.21 -21.23
N SER A 193 -19.20 -0.03 -20.65
CA SER A 193 -19.88 1.22 -20.99
C SER A 193 -18.92 2.41 -20.90
N GLY A 194 -19.30 3.53 -21.53
CA GLY A 194 -18.52 4.76 -21.53
C GLY A 194 -17.45 4.87 -22.64
N PRO A 195 -16.85 6.06 -22.81
CA PRO A 195 -15.83 6.32 -23.83
C PRO A 195 -14.49 5.65 -23.46
N ASP A 196 -13.62 5.39 -24.43
CA ASP A 196 -12.39 4.60 -24.24
C ASP A 196 -11.47 5.14 -23.13
N HIS A 197 -11.39 6.46 -22.96
CA HIS A 197 -10.59 7.10 -21.92
C HIS A 197 -11.24 7.07 -20.51
N SER A 198 -12.46 6.56 -20.39
CA SER A 198 -13.23 6.46 -19.13
C SER A 198 -14.15 5.25 -19.14
N LYS A 199 -13.68 4.13 -19.72
CA LYS A 199 -14.45 2.90 -19.86
C LYS A 199 -14.72 2.30 -18.47
N ARG A 200 -15.97 1.87 -18.26
CA ARG A 200 -16.45 1.23 -17.03
C ARG A 200 -16.85 -0.20 -17.38
N PHE A 201 -16.39 -1.15 -16.60
CA PHE A 201 -16.72 -2.56 -16.76
C PHE A 201 -17.68 -2.97 -15.65
N HIS A 202 -18.69 -3.74 -16.03
CA HIS A 202 -19.66 -4.34 -15.14
C HIS A 202 -19.60 -5.86 -15.29
N ALA A 203 -19.43 -6.57 -14.18
CA ALA A 203 -19.33 -8.03 -14.16
C ALA A 203 -20.41 -8.62 -13.27
N SER A 204 -21.13 -9.62 -13.77
CA SER A 204 -22.04 -10.45 -12.98
C SER A 204 -21.38 -11.81 -12.75
N VAL A 205 -21.37 -12.29 -11.50
CA VAL A 205 -20.86 -13.63 -11.17
C VAL A 205 -22.01 -14.61 -11.00
N LEU A 206 -21.89 -15.75 -11.67
CA LEU A 206 -22.89 -16.80 -11.69
C LEU A 206 -22.34 -18.08 -11.07
N LEU A 207 -23.17 -18.74 -10.26
CA LEU A 207 -22.96 -20.11 -9.81
C LEU A 207 -24.03 -20.98 -10.47
N GLY A 208 -23.60 -21.88 -11.37
CA GLY A 208 -24.50 -22.56 -12.28
C GLY A 208 -25.21 -21.58 -13.23
N SER A 209 -26.54 -21.53 -13.16
CA SER A 209 -27.36 -20.61 -13.96
C SER A 209 -27.87 -19.39 -13.18
N THR A 210 -27.46 -19.22 -11.93
CA THR A 210 -27.98 -18.16 -11.05
C THR A 210 -26.95 -17.06 -10.90
N VAL A 211 -27.34 -15.81 -11.16
CA VAL A 211 -26.54 -14.63 -10.83
C VAL A 211 -26.55 -14.45 -9.31
N ILE A 212 -25.36 -14.46 -8.71
CA ILE A 212 -25.20 -14.34 -7.26
C ILE A 212 -24.92 -12.89 -6.86
N ALA A 213 -24.06 -12.21 -7.61
CA ALA A 213 -23.69 -10.82 -7.34
C ALA A 213 -23.16 -10.13 -8.60
N GLU A 214 -23.00 -8.82 -8.49
CA GLU A 214 -22.51 -7.95 -9.56
C GLU A 214 -21.43 -7.01 -9.01
N GLY A 215 -20.58 -6.50 -9.89
CA GLY A 215 -19.50 -5.60 -9.50
C GLY A 215 -19.00 -4.74 -10.66
N ASP A 216 -18.61 -3.52 -10.32
CA ASP A 216 -18.11 -2.54 -11.28
C ASP A 216 -16.60 -2.29 -11.10
N GLY A 217 -15.92 -1.92 -12.18
CA GLY A 217 -14.50 -1.59 -12.15
C GLY A 217 -14.03 -0.73 -13.32
N SER A 218 -12.86 -0.11 -13.17
CA SER A 218 -12.19 0.59 -14.29
C SER A 218 -11.48 -0.38 -15.24
N SER A 219 -11.41 -1.66 -14.89
CA SER A 219 -10.94 -2.75 -15.74
C SER A 219 -11.83 -3.99 -15.58
N LYS A 220 -11.83 -4.88 -16.58
CA LYS A 220 -12.51 -6.19 -16.50
C LYS A 220 -12.13 -6.94 -15.22
N LYS A 221 -10.82 -7.00 -14.93
CA LYS A 221 -10.28 -7.68 -13.74
C LYS A 221 -10.85 -7.09 -12.44
N GLN A 222 -10.91 -5.76 -12.31
CA GLN A 222 -11.51 -5.12 -11.13
C GLN A 222 -13.00 -5.44 -10.99
N ALA A 223 -13.76 -5.34 -12.07
CA ALA A 223 -15.20 -5.62 -12.04
C ALA A 223 -15.48 -7.05 -11.59
N GLU A 224 -14.73 -8.03 -12.12
CA GLU A 224 -14.89 -9.42 -11.72
C GLU A 224 -14.44 -9.68 -10.27
N MET A 225 -13.37 -9.02 -9.80
CA MET A 225 -12.93 -9.12 -8.40
C MET A 225 -13.99 -8.54 -7.46
N ALA A 226 -14.61 -7.41 -7.81
CA ALA A 226 -15.70 -6.80 -7.05
C ALA A 226 -16.92 -7.71 -6.97
N ALA A 227 -17.37 -8.25 -8.10
CA ALA A 227 -18.51 -9.18 -8.15
C ALA A 227 -18.25 -10.45 -7.33
N ALA A 228 -17.03 -10.98 -7.43
CA ALA A 228 -16.61 -12.16 -6.68
C ALA A 228 -16.57 -11.94 -5.17
N LEU A 229 -16.12 -10.75 -4.72
CA LEU A 229 -16.09 -10.37 -3.31
C LEU A 229 -17.49 -10.25 -2.73
N ASP A 230 -18.39 -9.60 -3.45
CA ASP A 230 -19.78 -9.42 -3.03
C ASP A 230 -20.50 -10.77 -2.94
N ALA A 231 -20.35 -11.64 -3.95
CA ALA A 231 -20.90 -13.00 -3.91
C ALA A 231 -20.35 -13.83 -2.75
N TRP A 232 -19.04 -13.78 -2.47
CA TRP A 232 -18.46 -14.50 -1.34
C TRP A 232 -19.00 -13.99 -0.01
N THR A 233 -19.19 -12.67 0.13
CA THR A 233 -19.73 -12.05 1.34
C THR A 233 -21.19 -12.46 1.56
N LEU A 234 -22.01 -12.41 0.51
CA LEU A 234 -23.42 -12.83 0.57
C LEU A 234 -23.58 -14.30 0.97
N LEU A 235 -22.72 -15.18 0.44
CA LEU A 235 -22.79 -16.62 0.68
C LEU A 235 -22.24 -17.06 2.05
N GLN A 236 -21.57 -16.17 2.79
CA GLN A 236 -21.10 -16.46 4.15
C GLN A 236 -22.11 -16.12 5.25
N VAL A 237 -23.11 -15.30 4.96
CA VAL A 237 -24.16 -15.00 5.93
C VAL A 237 -25.17 -16.14 5.91
N PRO A 238 -25.41 -16.85 7.04
CA PRO A 238 -26.38 -17.93 7.06
C PRO A 238 -27.78 -17.38 6.73
N ALA A 239 -28.48 -18.05 5.81
CA ALA A 239 -29.86 -17.74 5.50
C ALA A 239 -30.70 -17.82 6.79
N LYS A 240 -31.42 -16.74 7.10
CA LYS A 240 -32.39 -16.70 8.20
C LYS A 240 -33.53 -17.69 7.97
#